data_AF-A0A1F9MLD5-F1
#
_entry.id   AF-A0A1F9MLD5-F1
#
_cell.length_a   1.000
_cell.length_b   1.000
_cell.length_c   1.000
_cell.angle_alpha   90.00
_cell.angle_beta   90.00
_cell.angle_gamma   90.00
#
_symmetry.space_group_name_H-M   'P 1'
#
loop_
_entity.id
_entity.type
_entity.pdbx_description
1 polymer ?
#
loop_
_entity_poly.entity_id
_entity_poly.type
_entity_poly.pdbx_seq_one_letter_code
_entity_poly.pdbx_strand_id
1 'polypeptide(L)'
;MEKEEFKALQKALKLKNYQICQVFGKTLRTIVSYRTGTQEIPNDLANLLMFLTWLNNEKPELWEKGKKLFFLGVGKERKEVNL
;
A
#
# COMPACT_ATOMS: atom_id res chain seq x y z
N MET A 1 -15.06 3.19 0.06
CA MET A 1 -14.02 4.12 -0.44
C MET A 1 -14.12 4.17 -1.95
N GLU A 2 -14.09 5.38 -2.53
CA GLU A 2 -14.13 5.55 -3.98
C GLU A 2 -12.77 5.29 -4.63
N LYS A 3 -12.75 4.92 -5.91
CA LYS A 3 -11.49 4.64 -6.64
C LYS A 3 -10.57 5.87 -6.73
N GLU A 4 -11.14 7.08 -6.77
CA GLU A 4 -10.36 8.32 -6.83
C GLU A 4 -9.71 8.63 -5.48
N GLU A 5 -10.40 8.37 -4.37
CA GLU A 5 -9.82 8.43 -3.02
C GLU A 5 -8.66 7.45 -2.86
N PHE A 6 -8.84 6.21 -3.34
CA PHE A 6 -7.77 5.21 -3.31
C PHE A 6 -6.51 5.66 -4.08
N LYS A 7 -6.69 6.22 -5.30
CA LYS A 7 -5.58 6.78 -6.07
C LYS A 7 -4.91 7.96 -5.35
N ALA A 8 -5.69 8.81 -4.69
CA ALA A 8 -5.18 9.96 -3.95
C ALA A 8 -4.33 9.51 -2.75
N LEU A 9 -4.82 8.57 -1.93
CA LEU A 9 -4.07 8.00 -0.80
C LEU A 9 -2.80 7.27 -1.26
N GLN A 10 -2.91 6.49 -2.34
CA GLN A 10 -1.75 5.83 -2.94
C GLN A 10 -0.67 6.83 -3.37
N LYS A 11 -1.08 7.95 -4.00
CA LYS A 11 -0.18 9.02 -4.44
C LYS A 11 0.45 9.75 -3.25
N ALA A 12 -0.33 10.07 -2.22
CA ALA A 12 0.14 10.74 -1.01
C ALA A 12 1.24 9.94 -0.31
N LEU A 13 1.06 8.62 -0.22
CA LEU A 13 2.02 7.70 0.39
C LEU A 13 3.20 7.32 -0.53
N LYS A 14 3.18 7.76 -1.79
CA LYS A 14 4.15 7.39 -2.85
C LYS A 14 4.29 5.87 -3.00
N LEU A 15 3.19 5.13 -2.87
CA LEU A 15 3.19 3.65 -2.94
C LEU A 15 2.96 3.14 -4.36
N LYS A 16 3.80 2.20 -4.79
CA LYS A 16 3.59 1.43 -6.03
C LYS A 16 2.64 0.26 -5.76
N ASN A 17 1.90 -0.18 -6.78
CA ASN A 17 0.91 -1.27 -6.65
C ASN A 17 1.48 -2.53 -5.99
N TYR A 18 2.72 -2.92 -6.32
CA TYR A 18 3.34 -4.11 -5.73
C TYR A 18 3.65 -3.96 -4.23
N GLN A 19 3.88 -2.73 -3.74
CA GLN A 19 4.12 -2.47 -2.32
C GLN A 19 2.81 -2.67 -1.55
N ILE A 20 1.70 -2.23 -2.14
CA ILE A 20 0.35 -2.51 -1.64
C ILE A 20 0.08 -4.02 -1.68
N CYS A 21 0.41 -4.71 -2.78
CA CYS A 21 0.22 -6.17 -2.89
C CYS A 21 0.90 -6.94 -1.74
N GLN A 22 2.15 -6.58 -1.41
CA GLN A 22 2.93 -7.25 -0.38
C GLN A 22 2.43 -6.97 1.03
N VAL A 23 2.04 -5.73 1.33
CA VAL A 23 1.49 -5.39 2.66
C VAL A 23 0.14 -6.05 2.90
N PHE A 24 -0.70 -6.14 1.87
CA PHE A 24 -2.09 -6.59 2.02
C PHE A 24 -2.30 -8.05 1.61
N GLY A 25 -1.25 -8.78 1.23
CA GLY A 25 -1.34 -10.16 0.76
C GLY A 25 -2.28 -10.34 -0.44
N LYS A 26 -2.43 -9.31 -1.28
CA LYS A 26 -3.31 -9.33 -2.46
C LYS A 26 -2.49 -9.44 -3.73
N THR A 27 -3.09 -10.01 -4.77
CA THR A 27 -2.45 -10.08 -6.09
C THR A 27 -2.42 -8.71 -6.75
N LEU A 28 -1.49 -8.52 -7.69
CA LEU A 28 -1.43 -7.31 -8.51
C LEU A 28 -2.74 -7.07 -9.27
N ARG A 29 -3.38 -8.14 -9.76
CA ARG A 29 -4.69 -8.05 -10.43
C ARG A 29 -5.74 -7.44 -9.52
N THR A 30 -5.78 -7.87 -8.26
CA THR A 30 -6.72 -7.36 -7.25
C THR A 30 -6.46 -5.89 -6.90
N ILE A 31 -5.20 -5.47 -6.80
CA ILE A 31 -4.90 -4.04 -6.56
C ILE A 31 -5.25 -3.18 -7.79
N VAL A 32 -5.06 -3.72 -8.99
CA VAL A 32 -5.45 -3.04 -10.23
C VAL A 32 -6.98 -2.90 -10.31
N SER A 33 -7.75 -3.95 -9.97
CA SER A 33 -9.22 -3.87 -9.99
C SER A 33 -9.77 -2.82 -9.01
N TYR A 34 -9.17 -2.68 -7.83
CA TYR A 34 -9.49 -1.59 -6.90
C TYR A 34 -9.20 -0.23 -7.51
N ARG A 35 -8.03 -0.05 -8.13
CA ARG A 35 -7.63 1.22 -8.76
C ARG A 35 -8.52 1.60 -9.94
N THR A 36 -8.99 0.63 -10.72
CA THR A 36 -9.90 0.85 -11.85
C THR A 36 -11.37 0.98 -11.42
N GLY A 37 -11.69 0.62 -10.18
CA GLY A 37 -13.05 0.59 -9.64
C GLY A 37 -13.89 -0.56 -10.18
N THR A 38 -13.26 -1.64 -10.66
CA THR A 38 -13.97 -2.87 -11.07
C THR A 38 -14.24 -3.80 -9.90
N GLN A 39 -13.58 -3.57 -8.75
CA GLN A 39 -13.88 -4.19 -7.47
C GLN A 39 -13.91 -3.13 -6.38
N GLU A 40 -14.75 -3.35 -5.38
CA GLU A 40 -14.79 -2.52 -4.19
C GLU A 40 -13.52 -2.70 -3.35
N ILE A 41 -13.06 -1.60 -2.78
CA ILE A 41 -11.91 -1.59 -1.87
C ILE A 41 -12.38 -2.06 -0.49
N PRO A 42 -11.81 -3.14 0.07
CA PRO A 42 -12.12 -3.58 1.42
C PRO A 42 -11.93 -2.49 2.48
N ASN A 43 -12.83 -2.43 3.47
CA ASN A 43 -12.82 -1.38 4.49
C ASN A 43 -11.54 -1.39 5.36
N ASP A 44 -10.96 -2.55 5.62
CA ASP A 44 -9.68 -2.71 6.32
C ASP A 44 -8.51 -2.08 5.54
N LEU A 45 -8.44 -2.33 4.23
CA LEU A 45 -7.48 -1.68 3.33
C LEU A 45 -7.67 -0.16 3.29
N ALA A 46 -8.91 0.30 3.16
CA ALA A 46 -9.26 1.71 3.17
C ALA A 46 -8.83 2.40 4.49
N ASN A 47 -9.21 1.83 5.63
CA ASN A 47 -8.88 2.34 6.96
C ASN A 47 -7.36 2.41 7.19
N LEU A 48 -6.62 1.38 6.75
CA LEU A 48 -5.17 1.40 6.88
C LEU A 48 -4.54 2.49 6.00
N LEU A 49 -4.97 2.63 4.74
CA LEU A 49 -4.44 3.68 3.85
C LEU A 49 -4.71 5.08 4.42
N MET A 50 -5.91 5.32 4.97
CA MET A 50 -6.23 6.59 5.64
C MET A 50 -5.35 6.82 6.86
N PHE A 51 -5.15 5.81 7.72
CA PHE A 51 -4.29 5.91 8.89
C PHE A 51 -2.82 6.18 8.51
N LEU A 52 -2.30 5.50 7.49
CA LEU A 52 -0.95 5.72 6.99
C LEU A 52 -0.80 7.13 6.41
N THR A 53 -1.80 7.63 5.69
CA THR A 53 -1.79 9.00 5.15
C THR A 53 -1.81 10.03 6.27
N TRP A 54 -2.64 9.83 7.29
CA TRP A 54 -2.62 10.65 8.50
C TRP A 54 -1.24 10.62 9.16
N LEU A 55 -0.64 9.45 9.36
CA LEU A 55 0.70 9.32 9.96
C LEU A 55 1.78 10.03 9.13
N ASN A 56 1.72 9.92 7.80
CA ASN A 56 2.63 10.63 6.88
C ASN A 56 2.49 12.15 6.97
N ASN A 57 1.29 12.66 7.27
CA ASN A 57 1.04 14.10 7.37
C ASN A 57 1.41 14.66 8.76
N GLU A 58 1.03 13.96 9.83
CA GLU A 58 1.25 14.43 11.20
C GLU A 58 2.68 14.20 11.70
N LYS A 59 3.28 13.06 11.32
CA LYS A 59 4.60 12.62 11.81
C LYS A 59 5.43 12.03 10.65
N PRO A 60 5.77 12.85 9.64
CA PRO A 60 6.50 12.39 8.45
C PRO A 60 7.84 11.71 8.80
N GLU A 61 8.51 12.13 9.87
CA GLU A 61 9.75 11.51 10.36
C GLU A 61 9.54 10.10 10.92
N LEU A 62 8.41 9.86 11.61
CA LEU A 62 8.04 8.51 12.05
C LEU A 62 7.57 7.67 10.88
N TRP A 63 6.86 8.25 9.93
CA TRP A 63 6.48 7.57 8.71
C TRP A 63 7.70 7.15 7.90
N GLU A 64 8.69 8.00 7.64
CA GLU A 64 9.87 7.62 6.86
C GLU A 64 10.73 6.53 7.57
N LYS A 65 10.83 6.58 8.90
CA LYS A 65 11.45 5.49 9.69
C LYS A 65 10.63 4.21 9.62
N GLY A 66 9.32 4.30 9.84
CA GLY A 66 8.39 3.18 9.87
C GLY A 66 8.20 2.53 8.50
N LYS A 67 8.18 3.31 7.43
CA LYS A 67 8.10 2.89 6.03
C LYS A 67 9.19 1.90 5.68
N LYS A 68 10.42 2.12 6.15
CA LYS A 68 11.52 1.15 5.96
C LYS A 68 11.24 -0.21 6.60
N LEU A 69 10.59 -0.23 7.78
CA LEU A 69 10.17 -1.44 8.49
C LEU A 69 8.91 -2.07 7.86
N PHE A 70 7.95 -1.25 7.44
CA PHE A 70 6.69 -1.66 6.82
C PHE A 70 6.91 -2.29 5.44
N PHE A 71 7.95 -1.87 4.74
CA PHE A 71 8.31 -2.34 3.40
C PHE A 71 9.65 -3.11 3.39
N LEU A 72 10.13 -3.59 4.53
CA LEU A 72 11.34 -4.40 4.64
C LEU A 72 11.08 -5.76 3.98
N GLY A 73 11.53 -5.90 2.71
CA GLY A 73 11.23 -7.03 1.82
C GLY A 73 10.73 -6.60 0.44
N VAL A 74 10.29 -5.35 0.32
CA VAL A 74 9.72 -4.76 -0.89
C VAL A 74 10.84 -4.08 -1.69
N GLY A 75 11.66 -4.88 -2.37
CA GLY A 75 12.79 -4.37 -3.17
C GLY A 75 14.03 -5.25 -3.19
N LYS A 76 14.08 -6.35 -2.42
CA LYS A 76 15.02 -7.42 -2.72
C LYS A 76 14.35 -8.31 -3.75
N GLU A 77 14.92 -8.37 -4.94
CA GLU A 77 14.76 -9.53 -5.82
C GLU A 77 14.77 -10.77 -4.93
N ARG A 78 13.69 -11.57 -5.00
CA ARG A 78 13.70 -12.87 -4.35
C ARG A 78 14.79 -13.68 -5.06
N LYS A 79 16.02 -13.68 -4.53
CA LYS A 79 16.88 -14.85 -4.71
C LYS A 79 16.07 -16.00 -4.16
N GLU A 80 15.72 -16.93 -5.03
CA GLU A 80 15.02 -18.16 -4.67
C GLU A 80 15.68 -18.73 -3.42
N VAL A 81 14.95 -18.74 -2.32
CA VAL A 81 15.26 -19.66 -1.23
C VAL A 81 14.67 -20.97 -1.71
N ASN A 82 15.51 -21.80 -2.33
CA ASN A 82 15.19 -23.22 -2.49
C ASN A 82 15.01 -23.78 -1.08
N LEU A 83 13.77 -24.08 -0.72
CA LEU A 83 13.44 -25.01 0.36
C LEU A 83 13.42 -26.42 -0.24
#